data_AF-A0A2U1J345-F1
#
_entry.id   AF-A0A2U1J345-F1
#
_cell.length_a   1.000
_cell.length_b   1.000
_cell.length_c   1.000
_cell.angle_alpha   90.00
_cell.angle_beta   90.00
_cell.angle_gamma   90.00
#
_symmetry.space_group_name_H-M   'P 1'
#
loop_
_entity.id
_entity.type
_entity.pdbx_description
1 polymer ?
#
loop_
_entity_poly.entity_id
_entity_poly.type
_entity_poly.pdbx_seq_one_letter_code
_entity_poly.pdbx_strand_id
1 'polypeptide(L)'
;MPFKFNDVQDLLNEKKKKAVVQKYKGSPNFCRMFVSLYGLGLLYFIFNVWNRLNEIGIGIKLRMVIISLLFTNIYSFYSASKKDPGYLTKENVETVCKMYNWDGIYYVKKDCYTCNFIKPARSKHCSICNRCIAVYDHHCVWINSCVGLRNYKWFMMFLLTFIVICGWGSSVMFQLLVRNHNMHEVYKMKRFDIRSNSYKNLTDTDTVMPKSKVLSSTDSSVIQNEPTDYFYKPEDASKLSKEKWELAVEEDLINPYRKPSLSNTKMYFSF
;
A
#
# COMPACT_ATOMS: atom_id res chain seq x y z
N MET A 1 56.81 -36.61 2.19
CA MET A 1 56.10 -37.46 1.20
C MET A 1 55.56 -36.57 0.10
N PRO A 2 55.83 -36.82 -1.19
CA PRO A 2 55.22 -36.06 -2.26
C PRO A 2 53.76 -36.49 -2.42
N PHE A 3 52.86 -35.51 -2.48
CA PHE A 3 51.44 -35.70 -2.74
C PHE A 3 51.28 -36.28 -4.17
N LYS A 4 50.63 -37.43 -4.35
CA LYS A 4 50.53 -38.05 -5.69
C LYS A 4 49.52 -37.26 -6.52
N PHE A 5 49.81 -37.09 -7.82
CA PHE A 5 48.94 -36.37 -8.76
C PHE A 5 47.48 -36.88 -8.76
N ASN A 6 47.30 -38.19 -8.57
CA ASN A 6 45.97 -38.81 -8.46
C ASN A 6 45.18 -38.31 -7.23
N ASP A 7 45.85 -38.03 -6.11
CA ASP A 7 45.21 -37.52 -4.89
C ASP A 7 44.65 -36.10 -5.12
N VAL A 8 45.33 -35.28 -5.94
CA VAL A 8 44.86 -33.94 -6.32
C VAL A 8 43.63 -34.06 -7.21
N GLN A 9 43.63 -34.98 -8.17
CA GLN A 9 42.51 -35.19 -9.07
C GLN A 9 41.26 -35.70 -8.33
N ASP A 10 41.44 -36.59 -7.36
CA ASP A 10 40.37 -37.10 -6.51
C ASP A 10 39.80 -36.01 -5.60
N LEU A 11 40.64 -35.16 -5.01
CA LEU A 11 40.19 -34.00 -4.24
C LEU A 11 39.44 -32.98 -5.09
N LEU A 12 39.89 -32.74 -6.33
CA LEU A 12 39.19 -31.86 -7.27
C LEU A 12 37.84 -32.46 -7.68
N ASN A 13 37.78 -33.76 -7.92
CA ASN A 13 36.53 -34.47 -8.22
C ASN A 13 35.57 -34.47 -7.01
N GLU A 14 36.09 -34.62 -5.80
CA GLU A 14 35.31 -34.56 -4.56
C GLU A 14 34.81 -33.14 -4.27
N LYS A 15 35.64 -32.11 -4.51
CA LYS A 15 35.22 -30.70 -4.44
C LYS A 15 34.16 -30.37 -5.51
N LYS A 16 34.32 -30.86 -6.74
CA LYS A 16 33.30 -30.74 -7.79
C LYS A 16 32.01 -31.44 -7.40
N LYS A 17 32.06 -32.66 -6.85
CA LYS A 17 30.89 -33.37 -6.31
C LYS A 17 30.23 -32.58 -5.17
N LYS A 18 31.00 -32.05 -4.22
CA LYS A 18 30.49 -31.24 -3.10
C LYS A 18 29.87 -29.92 -3.58
N ALA A 19 30.45 -29.26 -4.57
CA ALA A 19 29.90 -28.04 -5.19
C ALA A 19 28.60 -28.33 -5.98
N VAL A 20 28.54 -29.44 -6.71
CA VAL A 20 27.31 -29.93 -7.39
C VAL A 20 26.23 -30.32 -6.39
N VAL A 21 26.59 -30.74 -5.18
CA VAL A 21 25.67 -31.09 -4.09
C VAL A 21 25.38 -29.90 -3.18
N GLN A 22 26.03 -28.74 -3.38
CA GLN A 22 25.80 -27.56 -2.55
C GLN A 22 24.41 -26.96 -2.85
N LYS A 23 23.46 -27.46 -2.06
CA LYS A 23 22.06 -27.12 -2.04
C LYS A 23 21.90 -25.70 -1.48
N TYR A 24 21.61 -24.72 -2.34
CA TYR A 24 21.32 -23.35 -1.90
C TYR A 24 20.12 -23.35 -0.95
N LYS A 25 20.38 -23.12 0.34
CA LYS A 25 19.34 -22.81 1.34
C LYS A 25 19.31 -21.29 1.44
N GLY A 26 18.21 -20.69 1.01
CA GLY A 26 18.02 -19.24 1.11
C GLY A 26 18.37 -18.75 2.52
N SER A 27 19.07 -17.61 2.61
CA SER A 27 19.52 -17.08 3.89
C SER A 27 18.32 -16.85 4.82
N PRO A 28 18.33 -17.41 6.05
CA PRO A 28 17.24 -17.19 6.99
C PRO A 28 17.10 -15.71 7.39
N ASN A 29 18.15 -14.91 7.19
CA ASN A 29 18.17 -13.49 7.50
C ASN A 29 17.26 -12.69 6.59
N PHE A 30 17.15 -13.06 5.31
CA PHE A 30 16.31 -12.34 4.35
C PHE A 30 14.83 -12.37 4.76
N CYS A 31 14.31 -13.56 5.08
CA CYS A 31 12.94 -13.72 5.54
C CYS A 31 12.70 -13.01 6.89
N ARG A 32 13.69 -13.03 7.80
CA ARG A 32 13.60 -12.31 9.08
C ARG A 32 13.53 -10.80 8.87
N MET A 33 14.43 -10.25 8.06
CA MET A 33 14.44 -8.83 7.69
C MET A 33 13.11 -8.39 7.09
N PHE A 34 12.57 -9.15 6.13
CA PHE A 34 11.31 -8.80 5.48
C PHE A 34 10.12 -8.82 6.45
N VAL A 35 10.02 -9.86 7.29
CA VAL A 35 8.96 -9.94 8.32
C VAL A 35 9.10 -8.82 9.36
N SER A 36 10.33 -8.47 9.77
CA SER A 36 10.58 -7.35 10.68
C SER A 36 10.18 -6.01 10.08
N LEU A 37 10.53 -5.74 8.81
CA LEU A 37 10.12 -4.51 8.11
C LEU A 37 8.60 -4.40 8.01
N TYR A 38 7.93 -5.49 7.64
CA TYR A 38 6.47 -5.55 7.57
C TYR A 38 5.82 -5.33 8.95
N GLY A 39 6.38 -5.95 10.00
CA GLY A 39 5.91 -5.79 11.37
C GLY A 39 6.06 -4.36 11.89
N LEU A 40 7.19 -3.71 11.63
CA LEU A 40 7.40 -2.30 12.00
C LEU A 40 6.43 -1.38 11.24
N GLY A 41 6.20 -1.62 9.95
CA GLY A 41 5.21 -0.88 9.17
C GLY A 41 3.79 -1.04 9.74
N LEU A 42 3.42 -2.24 10.16
CA LEU A 42 2.14 -2.51 10.83
C LEU A 42 2.01 -1.77 12.15
N LEU A 43 3.05 -1.77 12.98
CA LEU A 43 3.06 -1.02 14.23
C LEU A 43 2.89 0.48 13.96
N TYR A 44 3.66 1.04 13.03
CA TYR A 44 3.55 2.44 12.64
C TYR A 44 2.12 2.79 12.19
N PHE A 45 1.50 1.94 11.36
CA PHE A 45 0.13 2.10 10.92
C PHE A 45 -0.87 2.09 12.10
N ILE A 46 -0.72 1.15 13.04
CA ILE A 46 -1.58 1.06 14.23
C ILE A 46 -1.44 2.31 15.10
N PHE A 47 -0.22 2.82 15.33
CA PHE A 47 -0.04 3.98 16.20
C PHE A 47 -0.48 5.30 15.54
N ASN A 48 -0.26 5.47 14.24
CA ASN A 48 -0.42 6.78 13.58
C ASN A 48 -1.70 6.92 12.74
N VAL A 49 -2.21 5.82 12.19
CA VAL A 49 -3.32 5.81 11.22
C VAL A 49 -4.60 5.28 11.84
N TRP A 50 -4.51 4.33 12.78
CA TRP A 50 -5.67 3.61 13.34
C TRP A 50 -6.81 4.52 13.82
N ASN A 51 -6.48 5.59 14.55
CA ASN A 51 -7.46 6.51 15.09
C ASN A 51 -8.06 7.43 14.01
N ARG A 52 -7.28 7.77 12.98
CA ARG A 52 -7.71 8.61 11.85
C ARG A 52 -8.73 7.90 10.96
N LEU A 53 -8.74 6.57 10.94
CA LEU A 53 -9.76 5.79 10.23
C LEU A 53 -11.19 6.07 10.77
N ASN A 54 -11.34 6.54 12.02
CA ASN A 54 -12.64 6.96 12.55
C ASN A 54 -13.18 8.19 11.81
N GLU A 55 -12.30 9.11 11.42
CA GLU A 55 -12.68 10.37 10.76
C GLU A 55 -13.25 10.14 9.36
N ILE A 56 -12.94 9.00 8.75
CA ILE A 56 -13.43 8.57 7.43
C ILE A 56 -14.63 7.61 7.56
N GLY A 57 -15.14 7.38 8.77
CA GLY A 57 -16.30 6.50 8.99
C GLY A 57 -16.03 5.00 8.86
N ILE A 58 -14.76 4.56 8.85
CA ILE A 58 -14.42 3.13 8.73
C ILE A 58 -14.69 2.44 10.06
N GLY A 59 -15.76 1.66 10.20
CA GLY A 59 -16.13 1.00 11.46
C GLY A 59 -15.10 -0.02 11.98
N ILE A 60 -15.09 -0.26 13.30
CA ILE A 60 -14.15 -1.18 13.97
C ILE A 60 -14.15 -2.60 13.38
N LYS A 61 -15.32 -3.11 12.95
CA LYS A 61 -15.45 -4.45 12.35
C LYS A 61 -14.58 -4.59 11.10
N LEU A 62 -14.65 -3.62 10.17
CA LEU A 62 -13.85 -3.64 8.94
C LEU A 62 -12.36 -3.53 9.25
N ARG A 63 -11.97 -2.74 10.27
CA ARG A 63 -10.57 -2.64 10.68
C ARG A 63 -10.02 -3.96 11.22
N MET A 64 -10.80 -4.68 12.03
CA MET A 64 -10.40 -6.00 12.53
C MET A 64 -10.23 -7.02 11.40
N VAL A 65 -11.10 -6.97 10.38
CA VAL A 65 -10.97 -7.80 9.17
C VAL A 65 -9.64 -7.51 8.45
N ILE A 66 -9.30 -6.24 8.26
CA ILE A 66 -8.05 -5.86 7.61
C ILE A 66 -6.82 -6.29 8.43
N ILE A 67 -6.85 -6.13 9.76
CA ILE A 67 -5.79 -6.65 10.63
C ILE A 67 -5.64 -8.17 10.47
N SER A 68 -6.74 -8.91 10.46
CA SER A 68 -6.71 -10.37 10.27
C SER A 68 -6.11 -10.76 8.91
N LEU A 69 -6.46 -10.01 7.84
CA LEU A 69 -5.87 -10.19 6.52
C LEU A 69 -4.36 -9.89 6.52
N LEU A 70 -3.91 -8.87 7.24
CA LEU A 70 -2.48 -8.54 7.39
C LEU A 70 -1.71 -9.67 8.08
N PHE A 71 -2.24 -10.22 9.17
CA PHE A 71 -1.63 -11.39 9.83
C PHE A 71 -1.60 -12.62 8.91
N THR A 72 -2.67 -12.86 8.15
CA THR A 72 -2.75 -13.93 7.17
C THR A 72 -1.73 -13.75 6.05
N ASN A 73 -1.53 -12.51 5.58
CA ASN A 73 -0.52 -12.17 4.58
C ASN A 73 0.90 -12.45 5.08
N ILE A 74 1.23 -12.01 6.30
CA ILE A 74 2.55 -12.28 6.91
C ILE A 74 2.77 -13.78 7.10
N TYR A 75 1.76 -14.51 7.59
CA TYR A 75 1.85 -15.96 7.79
C TYR A 75 2.02 -16.73 6.47
N SER A 76 1.28 -16.34 5.43
CA SER A 76 1.37 -16.96 4.11
C SER A 76 2.71 -16.66 3.43
N PHE A 77 3.22 -15.43 3.52
CA PHE A 77 4.58 -15.07 3.08
C PHE A 77 5.65 -15.93 3.78
N TYR A 78 5.60 -16.01 5.11
CA TYR A 78 6.53 -16.82 5.90
C TYR A 78 6.46 -18.30 5.48
N SER A 79 5.24 -18.83 5.33
CA SER A 79 5.00 -20.21 4.89
C SER A 79 5.52 -20.47 3.48
N ALA A 80 5.30 -19.56 2.53
CA ALA A 80 5.81 -19.67 1.16
C ALA A 80 7.34 -19.67 1.12
N SER A 81 7.97 -18.86 1.96
CA SER A 81 9.43 -18.70 2.05
C SER A 81 10.13 -19.88 2.72
N LYS A 82 9.54 -20.45 3.78
CA LYS A 82 10.20 -21.46 4.62
C LYS A 82 9.83 -22.90 4.28
N LYS A 83 8.63 -23.15 3.76
CA LYS A 83 8.22 -24.52 3.44
C LYS A 83 9.00 -25.04 2.25
N ASP A 84 9.29 -26.33 2.30
CA ASP A 84 9.85 -27.05 1.16
C ASP A 84 8.90 -26.88 -0.05
N PRO A 85 9.39 -26.37 -1.20
CA PRO A 85 8.58 -26.23 -2.40
C PRO A 85 8.23 -27.57 -3.06
N GLY A 86 8.89 -28.65 -2.67
CA GLY A 86 8.78 -29.97 -3.28
C GLY A 86 10.10 -30.37 -3.94
N TYR A 87 11.21 -30.28 -3.20
CA TYR A 87 12.51 -30.75 -3.68
C TYR A 87 12.46 -32.25 -4.04
N LEU A 88 12.95 -32.57 -5.23
CA LEU A 88 13.07 -33.94 -5.70
C LEU A 88 14.40 -34.55 -5.27
N THR A 89 14.34 -35.78 -4.78
CA THR A 89 15.48 -36.60 -4.36
C THR A 89 15.34 -38.00 -4.95
N LYS A 90 16.41 -38.80 -4.90
CA LYS A 90 16.37 -40.16 -5.46
C LYS A 90 15.35 -41.04 -4.76
N GLU A 91 15.06 -40.75 -3.49
CA GLU A 91 14.13 -41.50 -2.66
C GLU A 91 12.67 -41.19 -2.98
N ASN A 92 12.35 -39.97 -3.43
CA ASN A 92 10.96 -39.55 -3.67
C ASN A 92 10.57 -39.44 -5.15
N VAL A 93 11.55 -39.39 -6.07
CA VAL A 93 11.31 -39.10 -7.49
C VAL A 93 10.39 -40.13 -8.14
N GLU A 94 10.53 -41.40 -7.83
CA GLU A 94 9.72 -42.47 -8.42
C GLU A 94 8.23 -42.29 -8.06
N THR A 95 7.94 -42.01 -6.79
CA THR A 95 6.58 -41.74 -6.32
C THR A 95 5.98 -40.51 -6.99
N VAL A 96 6.75 -39.44 -7.15
CA VAL A 96 6.26 -38.22 -7.83
C VAL A 96 6.06 -38.45 -9.33
N CYS A 97 6.91 -39.26 -9.98
CA CYS A 97 6.70 -39.68 -11.37
C CYS A 97 5.37 -40.41 -11.54
N LYS A 98 5.01 -41.31 -10.61
CA LYS A 98 3.72 -42.02 -10.64
C LYS A 98 2.53 -41.09 -10.46
N MET A 99 2.69 -40.05 -9.62
CA MET A 99 1.64 -39.03 -9.38
C MET A 99 1.48 -38.07 -10.56
N TYR A 100 2.59 -37.70 -11.21
CA TYR A 100 2.65 -36.81 -12.36
C TYR A 100 3.26 -37.52 -13.55
N ASN A 101 2.45 -38.39 -14.17
CA ASN A 101 2.83 -39.16 -15.34
C ASN A 101 3.00 -38.25 -16.58
N TRP A 102 3.83 -38.71 -17.49
CA TRP A 102 4.05 -38.08 -18.80
C TRP A 102 2.89 -38.39 -19.73
N ASP A 103 2.34 -37.36 -20.37
CA ASP A 103 1.28 -37.49 -21.38
C ASP A 103 1.83 -37.73 -22.79
N GLY A 104 3.14 -37.55 -22.98
CA GLY A 104 3.78 -37.69 -24.29
C GLY A 104 3.52 -36.54 -25.27
N ILE A 105 2.70 -35.55 -24.88
CA ILE A 105 2.35 -34.39 -25.71
C ILE A 105 3.04 -33.14 -25.17
N TYR A 106 2.69 -32.74 -23.95
CA TYR A 106 3.27 -31.56 -23.30
C TYR A 106 4.46 -31.93 -22.41
N TYR A 107 4.42 -33.12 -21.81
CA TYR A 107 5.41 -33.59 -20.86
C TYR A 107 5.97 -34.94 -21.33
N VAL A 108 7.14 -34.88 -21.96
CA VAL A 108 7.91 -36.07 -22.39
C VAL A 108 8.95 -36.41 -21.32
N LYS A 109 9.29 -37.71 -21.18
CA LYS A 109 10.35 -38.18 -20.28
C LYS A 109 11.68 -37.51 -20.63
N LYS A 110 12.28 -36.83 -19.65
CA LYS A 110 13.56 -36.14 -19.79
C LYS A 110 14.37 -36.32 -18.53
N ASP A 111 15.65 -36.59 -18.66
CA ASP A 111 16.56 -36.66 -17.53
C ASP A 111 16.99 -35.28 -17.04
N CYS A 112 17.33 -35.21 -15.75
CA CYS A 112 18.13 -34.13 -15.21
C CYS A 112 19.58 -34.59 -15.11
N TYR A 113 20.47 -34.08 -15.96
CA TYR A 113 21.90 -34.43 -15.91
C TYR A 113 22.57 -34.04 -14.59
N THR A 114 22.12 -32.95 -13.95
CA THR A 114 22.67 -32.48 -12.68
C THR A 114 22.26 -33.35 -11.50
N CYS A 115 20.99 -33.75 -11.44
CA CYS A 115 20.46 -34.55 -10.34
C CYS A 115 20.51 -36.07 -10.58
N ASN A 116 20.77 -36.48 -11.83
CA ASN A 116 20.92 -37.85 -12.28
C ASN A 116 19.68 -38.74 -12.00
N PHE A 117 18.51 -38.28 -12.47
CA PHE A 117 17.26 -39.04 -12.50
C PHE A 117 16.30 -38.48 -13.57
N ILE A 118 15.32 -39.30 -13.96
CA ILE A 118 14.22 -38.89 -14.86
C ILE A 118 13.33 -37.89 -14.13
N LYS A 119 13.08 -36.74 -14.75
CA LYS A 119 12.23 -35.67 -14.20
C LYS A 119 10.75 -36.04 -14.31
N PRO A 120 9.97 -36.03 -13.20
CA PRO A 120 8.52 -36.13 -13.25
C PRO A 120 7.90 -35.10 -14.21
N ALA A 121 6.69 -35.35 -14.71
CA ALA A 121 5.98 -34.35 -15.50
C ALA A 121 5.84 -33.03 -14.69
N ARG A 122 5.88 -31.89 -15.39
CA ARG A 122 5.81 -30.54 -14.80
C ARG A 122 6.96 -30.16 -13.86
N SER A 123 7.99 -30.99 -13.68
CA SER A 123 9.16 -30.65 -12.86
C SER A 123 10.26 -29.96 -13.68
N LYS A 124 11.06 -29.10 -13.04
CA LYS A 124 12.25 -28.46 -13.64
C LYS A 124 13.40 -28.39 -12.63
N HIS A 125 14.63 -28.33 -13.16
CA HIS A 125 15.83 -28.05 -12.37
C HIS A 125 15.97 -26.55 -12.18
N CYS A 126 16.02 -26.08 -10.95
CA CYS A 126 16.35 -24.70 -10.64
C CYS A 126 17.86 -24.58 -10.47
N SER A 127 18.52 -23.79 -11.32
CA SER A 127 19.97 -23.54 -11.25
C SER A 127 20.37 -22.82 -9.97
N ILE A 128 19.55 -21.89 -9.49
CA ILE A 128 19.79 -21.11 -8.25
C ILE A 128 19.73 -22.03 -7.03
N CYS A 129 18.68 -22.84 -6.91
CA CYS A 129 18.52 -23.79 -5.81
C CYS A 129 19.39 -25.06 -5.96
N ASN A 130 19.97 -25.22 -7.14
CA ASN A 130 20.70 -26.38 -7.64
C ASN A 130 20.00 -27.73 -7.37
N ARG A 131 18.68 -27.76 -7.61
CA ARG A 131 17.80 -28.91 -7.35
C ARG A 131 16.60 -28.93 -8.28
N CYS A 132 16.13 -30.13 -8.62
CA CYS A 132 14.82 -30.32 -9.25
C CYS A 132 13.69 -30.08 -8.25
N ILE A 133 12.61 -29.45 -8.72
CA ILE A 133 11.41 -29.14 -7.96
C ILE A 133 10.20 -29.77 -8.67
N ALA A 134 9.34 -30.46 -7.90
CA ALA A 134 8.09 -31.01 -8.40
C ALA A 134 7.08 -29.90 -8.71
N VAL A 135 6.37 -30.02 -9.84
CA VAL A 135 5.41 -29.02 -10.34
C VAL A 135 5.99 -27.61 -10.22
N TYR A 136 7.17 -27.42 -10.83
CA TYR A 136 7.94 -26.20 -10.72
C TYR A 136 7.23 -25.05 -11.44
N ASP A 137 7.05 -23.94 -10.73
CA ASP A 137 6.57 -22.69 -11.30
C ASP A 137 7.76 -21.77 -11.61
N HIS A 138 8.38 -21.18 -10.59
CA HIS A 138 9.55 -20.31 -10.73
C HIS A 138 10.41 -20.27 -9.46
N HIS A 139 11.61 -19.70 -9.56
CA HIS A 139 12.39 -19.29 -8.39
C HIS A 139 12.05 -17.84 -8.06
N CYS A 140 11.52 -17.59 -6.88
CA CYS A 140 11.08 -16.27 -6.48
C CYS A 140 12.08 -15.65 -5.51
N VAL A 141 12.73 -14.58 -5.98
CA VAL A 141 13.71 -13.82 -5.19
C VAL A 141 13.06 -13.17 -3.95
N TRP A 142 11.78 -12.82 -4.03
CA TRP A 142 11.05 -12.12 -2.98
C TRP A 142 10.72 -13.00 -1.76
N ILE A 143 10.60 -14.31 -1.96
CA ILE A 143 10.46 -15.29 -0.86
C ILE A 143 11.77 -16.06 -0.63
N ASN A 144 12.81 -15.74 -1.40
CA ASN A 144 14.11 -16.42 -1.42
C ASN A 144 13.99 -17.96 -1.48
N SER A 145 13.06 -18.45 -2.29
CA SER A 145 12.72 -19.87 -2.42
C SER A 145 12.07 -20.15 -3.78
N CYS A 146 12.10 -21.41 -4.21
CA CYS A 146 11.28 -21.83 -5.33
C CYS A 146 9.80 -21.83 -4.96
N VAL A 147 8.94 -21.62 -5.94
CA VAL A 147 7.52 -21.91 -5.89
C VAL A 147 7.30 -23.22 -6.64
N GLY A 148 6.71 -24.19 -5.95
CA GLY A 148 6.44 -25.52 -6.49
C GLY A 148 5.28 -26.20 -5.77
N LEU A 149 5.11 -27.50 -6.04
CA LEU A 149 3.98 -28.29 -5.58
C LEU A 149 3.54 -28.03 -4.13
N ARG A 150 4.48 -28.03 -3.19
CA ARG A 150 4.17 -28.04 -1.75
C ARG A 150 3.97 -26.66 -1.14
N ASN A 151 4.45 -25.60 -1.78
CA ASN A 151 4.31 -24.23 -1.28
C ASN A 151 3.47 -23.28 -2.15
N TYR A 152 3.04 -23.72 -3.34
CA TYR A 152 2.22 -22.96 -4.27
C TYR A 152 0.99 -22.32 -3.62
N LYS A 153 0.25 -23.07 -2.80
CA LYS A 153 -0.95 -22.55 -2.11
C LYS A 153 -0.65 -21.38 -1.17
N TRP A 154 0.51 -21.40 -0.50
CA TRP A 154 0.92 -20.33 0.41
C TRP A 154 1.34 -19.10 -0.38
N PHE A 155 2.04 -19.31 -1.50
CA PHE A 155 2.41 -18.23 -2.40
C PHE A 155 1.17 -17.54 -2.99
N MET A 156 0.16 -18.30 -3.43
CA MET A 156 -1.08 -17.74 -3.95
C MET A 156 -1.89 -17.01 -2.88
N MET A 157 -2.00 -17.56 -1.66
CA MET A 157 -2.65 -16.84 -0.55
C MET A 157 -1.92 -15.55 -0.19
N PHE A 158 -0.58 -15.54 -0.25
CA PHE A 158 0.21 -14.33 -0.07
C PHE A 158 -0.12 -13.27 -1.13
N LEU A 159 -0.13 -13.62 -2.42
CA LEU A 159 -0.44 -12.67 -3.49
C LEU A 159 -1.88 -12.13 -3.40
N LEU A 160 -2.85 -12.99 -3.15
CA LEU A 160 -4.26 -12.58 -3.05
C LEU A 160 -4.48 -11.61 -1.88
N THR A 161 -3.98 -11.96 -0.70
CA THR A 161 -4.08 -11.08 0.47
C THR A 161 -3.32 -9.78 0.28
N PHE A 162 -2.15 -9.81 -0.38
CA PHE A 162 -1.37 -8.61 -0.71
C PHE A 162 -2.17 -7.65 -1.62
N ILE A 163 -2.79 -8.15 -2.69
CA ILE A 163 -3.61 -7.34 -3.60
C ILE A 163 -4.76 -6.67 -2.84
N VAL A 164 -5.48 -7.42 -2.01
CA VAL A 164 -6.61 -6.88 -1.23
C VAL A 164 -6.15 -5.79 -0.27
N ILE A 165 -5.04 -6.00 0.45
CA ILE A 165 -4.49 -5.02 1.40
C ILE A 165 -4.01 -3.77 0.67
N CYS A 166 -3.29 -3.91 -0.45
CA CYS A 166 -2.82 -2.78 -1.24
C CYS A 166 -3.98 -1.99 -1.86
N GLY A 167 -5.00 -2.67 -2.38
CA GLY A 167 -6.21 -2.02 -2.90
C GLY A 167 -6.95 -1.25 -1.81
N TRP A 168 -7.14 -1.84 -0.64
CA TRP A 168 -7.75 -1.18 0.51
C TRP A 168 -6.91 0.01 1.01
N GLY A 169 -5.59 -0.15 1.14
CA GLY A 169 -4.70 0.94 1.55
C GLY A 169 -4.72 2.11 0.57
N SER A 170 -4.76 1.82 -0.73
CA SER A 170 -4.85 2.83 -1.79
C SER A 170 -6.18 3.60 -1.75
N SER A 171 -7.30 2.91 -1.51
CA SER A 171 -8.60 3.57 -1.41
C SER A 171 -8.72 4.45 -0.18
N VAL A 172 -8.20 4.01 0.98
CA VAL A 172 -8.12 4.83 2.19
C VAL A 172 -7.25 6.06 1.97
N MET A 173 -6.07 5.88 1.35
CA MET A 173 -5.18 6.99 1.04
C MET A 173 -5.86 8.02 0.13
N PHE A 174 -6.54 7.56 -0.92
CA PHE A 174 -7.27 8.42 -1.84
C PHE A 174 -8.37 9.23 -1.13
N GLN A 175 -9.18 8.58 -0.27
CA GLN A 175 -10.21 9.26 0.51
C GLN A 175 -9.64 10.33 1.45
N LEU A 176 -8.50 10.04 2.09
CA LEU A 176 -7.80 11.01 2.94
C LEU A 176 -7.29 12.20 2.14
N LEU A 177 -6.72 11.97 0.96
CA LEU A 177 -6.23 13.04 0.09
C LEU A 177 -7.37 13.93 -0.39
N VAL A 178 -8.48 13.36 -0.87
CA VAL A 178 -9.66 14.12 -1.30
C VAL A 178 -10.23 14.96 -0.16
N ARG A 179 -10.34 14.37 1.04
CA ARG A 179 -10.83 15.08 2.23
C ARG A 179 -9.90 16.23 2.62
N ASN A 180 -8.58 16.01 2.62
CA ASN A 180 -7.61 17.05 2.94
C ASN A 180 -7.62 18.19 1.90
N HIS A 181 -7.73 17.86 0.62
CA HIS A 181 -7.85 18.85 -0.45
C HIS A 181 -9.10 19.71 -0.26
N ASN A 182 -10.26 19.09 -0.05
CA ASN A 182 -11.51 19.81 0.18
C ASN A 182 -11.44 20.72 1.43
N MET A 183 -10.82 20.25 2.51
CA MET A 183 -10.60 21.07 3.70
C MET A 183 -9.74 22.30 3.39
N HIS A 184 -8.68 22.15 2.60
CA HIS A 184 -7.80 23.26 2.23
C HIS A 184 -8.55 24.32 1.42
N GLU A 185 -9.43 23.92 0.51
CA GLU A 185 -10.28 24.85 -0.24
C GLU A 185 -11.28 25.58 0.66
N VAL A 186 -11.89 24.89 1.63
CA VAL A 186 -12.76 25.54 2.64
C VAL A 186 -11.97 26.54 3.49
N TYR A 187 -10.75 26.20 3.92
CA TYR A 187 -9.90 27.11 4.69
C TYR A 187 -9.51 28.36 3.90
N LYS A 188 -9.20 28.21 2.60
CA LYS A 188 -8.97 29.35 1.71
C LYS A 188 -10.21 30.24 1.65
N MET A 189 -11.40 29.67 1.39
CA MET A 189 -12.63 30.44 1.32
C MET A 189 -12.93 31.20 2.61
N LYS A 190 -12.79 30.55 3.78
CA LYS A 190 -12.95 31.22 5.08
C LYS A 190 -11.94 32.37 5.28
N ARG A 191 -10.69 32.19 4.87
CA ARG A 191 -9.67 33.24 4.97
C ARG A 191 -9.98 34.43 4.05
N PHE A 192 -10.46 34.17 2.84
CA PHE A 192 -10.92 35.22 1.92
C PHE A 192 -12.12 35.97 2.49
N ASP A 193 -13.10 35.26 3.05
CA ASP A 193 -14.30 35.85 3.65
C ASP A 193 -13.94 36.73 4.87
N ILE A 194 -13.12 36.22 5.80
CA ILE A 194 -12.61 36.99 6.95
C ILE A 194 -11.88 38.26 6.48
N ARG A 195 -11.01 38.14 5.47
CA ARG A 195 -10.30 39.30 4.92
C ARG A 195 -11.27 40.29 4.28
N SER A 196 -12.27 39.82 3.54
CA SER A 196 -13.28 40.68 2.91
C SER A 196 -14.15 41.42 3.93
N ASN A 197 -14.55 40.75 5.01
CA ASN A 197 -15.32 41.37 6.10
C ASN A 197 -14.47 42.36 6.91
N SER A 198 -13.17 42.10 7.07
CA SER A 198 -12.24 43.07 7.67
C SER A 198 -12.16 44.35 6.84
N TYR A 199 -12.11 44.28 5.50
CA TYR A 199 -12.12 45.46 4.65
C TYR A 199 -13.45 46.21 4.69
N LYS A 200 -14.59 45.49 4.69
CA LYS A 200 -15.92 46.12 4.83
C LYS A 200 -16.06 46.88 6.15
N ASN A 201 -15.60 46.27 7.25
CA ASN A 201 -15.64 46.92 8.56
C ASN A 201 -14.74 48.17 8.62
N LEU A 202 -13.59 48.17 7.93
CA LEU A 202 -12.74 49.37 7.78
C LEU A 202 -13.45 50.48 7.01
N THR A 203 -14.08 50.16 5.87
CA THR A 203 -14.82 51.14 5.06
C THR A 203 -16.08 51.67 5.74
N ASP A 204 -16.74 50.85 6.57
CA ASP A 204 -17.92 51.29 7.35
C ASP A 204 -17.51 52.18 8.54
N THR A 205 -16.33 51.97 9.13
CA THR A 205 -15.79 52.85 10.18
C THR A 205 -15.21 54.16 9.66
N ASP A 206 -14.87 54.26 8.38
CA ASP A 206 -14.36 55.48 7.76
C ASP A 206 -15.47 56.49 7.39
N THR A 207 -16.73 56.21 7.74
CA THR A 207 -17.87 57.12 7.49
C THR A 207 -18.09 58.21 8.56
N VAL A 208 -17.16 58.38 9.51
CA VAL A 208 -17.14 59.57 10.38
C VAL A 208 -15.92 60.43 10.08
N MET A 209 -15.90 60.99 8.87
CA MET A 209 -15.18 62.25 8.64
C MET A 209 -15.91 63.36 9.42
N PRO A 210 -15.25 64.08 10.36
CA PRO A 210 -15.84 65.30 10.89
C PRO A 210 -15.94 66.30 9.75
N LYS A 211 -17.13 66.85 9.52
CA LYS A 211 -17.33 68.02 8.65
C LYS A 211 -16.40 69.14 9.14
N SER A 212 -15.26 69.32 8.48
CA SER A 212 -14.48 70.54 8.61
C SER A 212 -14.16 71.07 7.22
N LYS A 213 -14.70 72.28 7.01
CA LYS A 213 -14.39 73.32 6.03
C LYS A 213 -13.76 72.90 4.70
N VAL A 214 -14.52 73.23 3.65
CA VAL A 214 -14.00 73.65 2.34
C VAL A 214 -12.80 74.58 2.53
N LEU A 215 -11.63 74.15 2.08
CA LEU A 215 -10.61 75.07 1.57
C LEU A 215 -9.86 74.38 0.42
N SER A 216 -9.89 75.05 -0.73
CA SER A 216 -9.19 74.74 -1.95
C SER A 216 -7.68 74.67 -1.78
N SER A 217 -7.01 73.69 -2.40
CA SER A 217 -5.89 73.93 -3.33
C SER A 217 -5.31 72.62 -3.85
N THR A 218 -5.00 72.68 -5.15
CA THR A 218 -4.15 71.83 -5.99
C THR A 218 -2.97 71.15 -5.30
N ASP A 219 -2.72 69.87 -5.54
CA ASP A 219 -1.66 69.46 -6.47
C ASP A 219 -1.60 67.94 -6.71
N SER A 220 -1.00 67.61 -7.85
CA SER A 220 -1.01 66.33 -8.54
C SER A 220 -0.04 65.28 -7.97
N SER A 221 -0.32 64.03 -8.39
CA SER A 221 0.57 62.86 -8.48
C SER A 221 0.66 61.94 -7.25
N VAL A 222 0.40 60.65 -7.46
CA VAL A 222 1.32 59.51 -7.24
C VAL A 222 0.55 58.18 -7.13
N ILE A 223 0.67 57.41 -8.22
CA ILE A 223 0.79 55.94 -8.34
C ILE A 223 -0.46 55.05 -8.24
N GLN A 224 -0.85 54.61 -9.44
CA GLN A 224 -1.67 53.46 -9.80
C GLN A 224 -1.07 52.14 -9.28
N ASN A 225 -1.94 51.19 -8.88
CA ASN A 225 -1.77 49.74 -9.11
C ASN A 225 -3.09 49.00 -8.78
N GLU A 226 -3.91 48.74 -9.81
CA GLU A 226 -5.03 47.79 -9.76
C GLU A 226 -4.56 46.39 -10.20
N PRO A 227 -4.97 45.30 -9.53
CA PRO A 227 -5.14 44.01 -10.18
C PRO A 227 -6.62 43.79 -10.50
N THR A 228 -6.90 43.73 -11.80
CA THR A 228 -8.13 43.22 -12.40
C THR A 228 -8.40 41.79 -11.92
N ASP A 229 -9.57 41.51 -11.35
CA ASP A 229 -10.09 40.14 -11.25
C ASP A 229 -11.63 40.09 -11.29
N TYR A 230 -12.10 39.49 -12.38
CA TYR A 230 -13.40 38.86 -12.66
C TYR A 230 -14.59 39.17 -11.72
N PHE A 231 -15.52 39.97 -12.23
CA PHE A 231 -16.91 40.02 -11.77
C PHE A 231 -17.61 38.68 -12.04
N TYR A 232 -17.90 37.90 -10.99
CA TYR A 232 -18.95 36.87 -11.01
C TYR A 232 -20.21 37.47 -10.40
N LYS A 233 -21.28 37.64 -11.19
CA LYS A 233 -22.58 38.17 -10.71
C LYS A 233 -23.26 37.16 -9.77
N PRO A 234 -23.63 37.53 -8.54
CA PRO A 234 -24.35 36.65 -7.62
C PRO A 234 -25.84 37.00 -7.64
N GLU A 235 -26.60 36.52 -8.64
CA GLU A 235 -28.06 36.77 -8.68
C GLU A 235 -28.91 35.57 -8.20
N ASP A 236 -28.33 34.38 -7.98
CA ASP A 236 -29.13 33.19 -7.59
C ASP A 236 -28.87 32.64 -6.18
N ALA A 237 -27.93 33.20 -5.42
CA ALA A 237 -27.59 32.72 -4.07
C ALA A 237 -28.50 33.28 -2.94
N SER A 238 -29.33 34.28 -3.23
CA SER A 238 -30.09 35.03 -2.21
C SER A 238 -31.35 34.33 -1.69
N LYS A 239 -31.77 33.22 -2.32
CA LYS A 239 -33.00 32.49 -1.95
C LYS A 239 -32.77 31.15 -1.28
N LEU A 240 -31.56 30.61 -1.31
CA LEU A 240 -31.24 29.41 -0.57
C LEU A 240 -30.57 29.79 0.75
N SER A 241 -31.34 29.62 1.82
CA SER A 241 -30.82 29.14 3.11
C SER A 241 -30.61 30.14 4.26
N LYS A 242 -31.29 31.30 4.32
CA LYS A 242 -31.29 32.10 5.57
C LYS A 242 -31.85 31.32 6.77
N GLU A 243 -32.96 30.59 6.56
CA GLU A 243 -33.50 29.64 7.56
C GLU A 243 -32.57 28.47 7.85
N LYS A 244 -31.79 28.00 6.85
CA LYS A 244 -30.85 26.88 7.02
C LYS A 244 -29.56 27.29 7.72
N TRP A 245 -29.16 28.55 7.60
CA TRP A 245 -28.01 29.15 8.27
C TRP A 245 -28.34 29.44 9.74
N GLU A 246 -29.53 29.99 10.03
CA GLU A 246 -29.96 30.27 11.40
C GLU A 246 -30.10 28.98 12.24
N LEU A 247 -30.64 27.91 11.65
CA LEU A 247 -30.68 26.58 12.28
C LEU A 247 -29.29 25.95 12.53
N ALA A 248 -28.31 26.22 11.66
CA ALA A 248 -26.95 25.67 11.81
C ALA A 248 -26.12 26.43 12.86
N VAL A 249 -26.38 27.73 13.04
CA VAL A 249 -25.67 28.57 14.01
C VAL A 249 -26.16 28.33 15.45
N GLU A 250 -27.44 28.01 15.63
CA GLU A 250 -28.00 27.78 16.97
C GLU A 250 -27.56 26.44 17.59
N GLU A 251 -27.29 25.40 16.78
CA GLU A 251 -26.74 24.12 17.26
C GLU A 251 -25.24 24.19 17.65
N ASP A 252 -24.44 25.03 16.97
CA ASP A 252 -22.98 25.11 17.18
C ASP A 252 -22.56 25.99 18.37
N LEU A 253 -23.43 26.89 18.85
CA LEU A 253 -23.12 27.80 19.95
C LEU A 253 -23.16 27.15 21.35
N ILE A 254 -23.76 25.96 21.50
CA ILE A 254 -23.96 25.35 22.82
C ILE A 254 -22.74 24.51 23.27
N ASN A 255 -21.83 24.09 22.39
CA ASN A 255 -20.58 23.44 22.80
C ASN A 255 -19.50 23.40 21.69
N PRO A 256 -18.49 24.30 21.69
CA PRO A 256 -17.42 24.33 20.69
C PRO A 256 -16.46 23.11 20.74
N TYR A 257 -16.65 22.17 21.68
CA TYR A 257 -15.87 20.93 21.79
C TYR A 257 -16.66 19.66 21.47
N ARG A 258 -17.93 19.76 21.06
CA ARG A 258 -18.70 18.58 20.65
C ARG A 258 -18.24 18.12 19.26
N LYS A 259 -17.58 16.96 19.17
CA LYS A 259 -17.33 16.28 17.89
C LYS A 259 -18.67 16.09 17.17
N PRO A 260 -18.78 16.36 15.86
CA PRO A 260 -20.03 16.20 15.14
C PRO A 260 -20.50 14.74 15.26
N SER A 261 -21.71 14.54 15.77
CA SER A 261 -22.33 13.23 15.82
C SER A 261 -22.67 12.79 14.39
N LEU A 262 -22.09 11.67 13.99
CA LEU A 262 -22.29 10.95 12.72
C LEU A 262 -23.72 10.38 12.59
N SER A 263 -24.77 11.20 12.69
CA SER A 263 -26.15 10.71 12.58
C SER A 263 -26.98 11.29 11.44
N ASN A 264 -26.64 12.44 10.83
CA ASN A 264 -27.54 13.08 9.86
C ASN A 264 -27.01 13.33 8.44
N THR A 265 -25.82 12.86 8.07
CA THR A 265 -25.36 12.92 6.66
C THR A 265 -25.61 11.59 5.96
N LYS A 266 -26.87 11.28 5.64
CA LYS A 266 -27.18 10.32 4.57
C LYS A 266 -26.80 10.96 3.24
N MET A 267 -25.54 10.82 2.85
CA MET A 267 -25.10 11.10 1.49
C MET A 267 -25.51 9.89 0.65
N TYR A 268 -26.62 10.02 -0.09
CA TYR A 268 -27.04 9.04 -1.07
C TYR A 268 -25.97 8.96 -2.15
N PHE A 269 -25.17 7.89 -2.14
CA PHE A 269 -24.46 7.43 -3.32
C PHE A 269 -25.16 6.14 -3.78
N SER A 270 -25.94 6.26 -4.85
CA SER A 270 -26.46 5.12 -5.61
C SER A 270 -25.34 4.62 -6.53
N PHE A 271 -24.85 3.41 -6.28
CA PHE A 271 -24.24 2.52 -7.25
C PHE A 271 -24.78 1.11 -7.00
#